data_AF-A0A2E5PYZ0-F1
#
_entry.id   AF-A0A2E5PYZ0-F1
#
_cell.length_a   1.000
_cell.length_b   1.000
_cell.length_c   1.000
_cell.angle_alpha   90.00
_cell.angle_beta   90.00
_cell.angle_gamma   90.00
#
_symmetry.space_group_name_H-M   'P 1'
#
loop_
_entity.id
_entity.type
_entity.pdbx_description
1 polymer ?
#
loop_
_entity_poly.entity_id
_entity_poly.type
_entity_poly.pdbx_seq_one_letter_code
_entity_poly.pdbx_strand_id
1 'polypeptide(L)'
;MKLKWLMVFTFMTVMITGCTYLESVSLTNIPEERSKVVSATREKGIIFYFNFDTDFADELSADLRSQCEGGVVSGILTKFENICYVPVFCFYSVNRVTATGYCNR
;
A
#
# COMPACT_ATOMS: atom_id res chain seq x y z
N MET A 1 -31.12 11.20 -29.54
CA MET A 1 -29.91 10.39 -29.79
C MET A 1 -28.66 10.97 -29.10
N LYS A 2 -28.40 12.28 -29.21
CA LYS A 2 -27.23 12.95 -28.59
C LYS A 2 -27.11 12.78 -27.06
N LEU A 3 -28.23 12.85 -26.33
CA LEU A 3 -28.24 12.71 -24.86
C LEU A 3 -27.84 11.30 -24.38
N LYS A 4 -28.24 10.24 -25.09
CA LYS A 4 -27.89 8.84 -24.76
C LYS A 4 -26.38 8.60 -24.89
N TRP A 5 -25.77 9.11 -25.96
CA TRP A 5 -24.33 9.03 -26.17
C TRP A 5 -23.56 9.82 -25.12
N LEU A 6 -24.06 11.02 -24.76
CA LEU A 6 -23.46 11.84 -23.71
C LEU A 6 -23.43 11.11 -22.35
N MET A 7 -24.53 10.45 -21.97
CA MET A 7 -24.57 9.62 -20.75
C MET A 7 -23.58 8.44 -20.80
N VAL A 8 -23.48 7.75 -21.95
CA VAL A 8 -22.56 6.61 -22.11
C VAL A 8 -21.10 7.07 -21.99
N PHE A 9 -20.75 8.21 -22.62
CA PHE A 9 -19.41 8.78 -22.50
C PHE A 9 -19.09 9.19 -21.06
N THR A 10 -20.02 9.84 -20.36
CA THR A 10 -19.83 10.21 -18.95
C THR A 10 -19.63 8.98 -18.08
N PHE A 11 -20.46 7.94 -18.25
CA PHE A 11 -20.32 6.68 -17.52
C PHE A 11 -18.95 6.02 -17.78
N MET A 12 -18.52 5.97 -19.04
CA MET A 12 -17.22 5.39 -19.41
C MET A 12 -16.06 6.15 -18.77
N THR A 13 -16.12 7.48 -18.72
CA THR A 13 -15.07 8.27 -18.05
C THR A 13 -15.00 8.04 -16.54
N VAL A 14 -16.15 7.80 -15.87
CA VAL A 14 -16.20 7.49 -14.43
C VAL A 14 -15.62 6.10 -14.12
N MET A 15 -15.72 5.14 -15.04
CA MET A 15 -15.16 3.80 -14.82
C MET A 15 -13.63 3.74 -14.99
N ILE A 16 -13.02 4.73 -15.66
CA ILE A 16 -11.57 4.77 -15.93
C ILE A 16 -10.82 5.58 -14.85
N THR A 17 -11.52 6.34 -14.01
CA THR A 17 -10.87 7.00 -12.87
C THR A 17 -10.54 6.00 -11.76
N GLY A 18 -9.45 6.24 -11.05
CA GLY A 18 -9.09 5.53 -9.83
C GLY A 18 -8.85 6.55 -8.72
N CYS A 19 -9.18 6.19 -7.49
CA CYS A 19 -8.90 7.00 -6.31
C CYS A 19 -7.88 6.27 -5.43
N THR A 20 -6.84 6.98 -5.00
CA THR A 20 -5.88 6.45 -4.03
C THR A 20 -6.08 7.16 -2.71
N TYR A 21 -6.31 6.39 -1.66
CA TYR A 21 -6.29 6.82 -0.28
C TYR A 21 -4.94 6.44 0.34
N LEU A 22 -4.33 7.37 1.09
CA LEU A 22 -2.98 7.21 1.62
C LEU A 22 -2.95 7.56 3.11
N GLU A 23 -2.41 6.66 3.91
CA GLU A 23 -2.15 6.84 5.34
C GLU A 23 -0.68 6.58 5.62
N SER A 24 -0.06 7.43 6.43
CA SER A 24 1.33 7.23 6.88
C SER A 24 1.38 7.26 8.39
N VAL A 25 1.92 6.21 9.00
CA VAL A 25 1.98 6.04 10.45
C VAL A 25 3.40 5.61 10.85
N SER A 26 3.96 6.28 11.86
CA SER A 26 5.20 5.85 12.53
C SER A 26 4.83 4.87 13.63
N LEU A 27 5.25 3.62 13.52
CA LEU A 27 4.93 2.57 14.49
C LEU A 27 5.85 2.63 15.72
N THR A 28 7.06 3.14 15.56
CA THR A 28 8.05 3.30 16.64
C THR A 28 8.74 4.65 16.55
N ASN A 29 9.42 5.05 17.62
CA ASN A 29 10.27 6.24 17.61
C ASN A 29 11.38 6.09 16.55
N ILE A 30 11.57 7.13 15.74
CA ILE A 30 12.63 7.19 14.75
C ILE A 30 13.97 7.37 15.50
N PRO A 31 14.95 6.48 15.32
CA PRO A 31 16.24 6.58 15.99
C PRO A 31 16.98 7.85 15.55
N GLU A 32 17.85 8.34 16.45
CA GLU A 32 18.75 9.45 16.16
C GLU A 32 19.74 9.08 15.05
N GLU A 33 20.26 7.84 15.09
CA GLU A 33 21.13 7.32 14.06
C GLU A 33 20.32 6.74 12.87
N ARG A 34 20.47 7.38 11.70
CA ARG A 34 19.76 7.06 10.46
C ARG A 34 20.68 6.48 9.38
N SER A 35 21.81 5.91 9.80
CA SER A 35 22.95 5.57 8.92
C SER A 35 22.62 4.46 7.90
N LYS A 36 21.72 3.52 8.22
CA LYS A 36 21.31 2.43 7.32
C LYS A 36 19.79 2.30 7.23
N VAL A 37 19.21 2.87 6.15
CA VAL A 37 17.78 2.76 5.84
C VAL A 37 17.50 1.42 5.16
N VAL A 38 16.45 0.74 5.60
CA VAL A 38 15.90 -0.47 4.95
C VAL A 38 14.45 -0.24 4.58
N SER A 39 14.00 -0.84 3.48
CA SER A 39 12.61 -0.70 3.04
C SER A 39 12.09 -1.98 2.39
N ALA A 40 10.86 -2.31 2.69
CA ALA A 40 10.14 -3.42 2.08
C ALA A 40 8.78 -2.90 1.60
N THR A 41 8.35 -3.35 0.42
CA THR A 41 7.03 -3.02 -0.13
C THR A 41 6.33 -4.31 -0.54
N ARG A 42 5.05 -4.40 -0.19
CA ARG A 42 4.16 -5.49 -0.62
C ARG A 42 2.83 -4.94 -1.07
N GLU A 43 2.20 -5.67 -1.99
CA GLU A 43 0.88 -5.35 -2.53
C GLU A 43 -0.04 -6.54 -2.44
N LYS A 44 -1.30 -6.31 -2.09
CA LYS A 44 -2.35 -7.31 -2.15
C LYS A 44 -3.55 -6.80 -2.93
N GLY A 45 -4.07 -7.65 -3.80
CA GLY A 45 -5.30 -7.41 -4.55
C GLY A 45 -6.52 -7.83 -3.76
N ILE A 46 -7.54 -6.96 -3.76
CA ILE A 46 -8.84 -7.22 -3.16
C ILE A 46 -9.87 -7.11 -4.27
N ILE A 47 -10.62 -8.19 -4.48
CA ILE A 47 -11.68 -8.27 -5.49
C ILE A 47 -12.99 -8.53 -4.78
N PHE A 48 -14.02 -7.70 -5.02
CA PHE A 48 -15.31 -7.77 -4.33
C PHE A 48 -15.18 -7.83 -2.80
N TYR A 49 -14.23 -7.08 -2.23
CA TYR A 49 -13.92 -7.08 -0.79
C TYR A 49 -13.32 -8.39 -0.25
N PHE A 50 -13.03 -9.38 -1.09
CA PHE A 50 -12.30 -10.59 -0.71
C PHE A 50 -10.79 -10.37 -0.86
N ASN A 51 -10.05 -10.61 0.23
CA ASN A 51 -8.59 -10.65 0.23
C ASN A 51 -8.13 -12.11 0.18
N PHE A 52 -7.27 -12.44 -0.77
CA PHE A 52 -6.72 -13.79 -0.95
C PHE A 52 -5.27 -13.93 -0.45
N ASP A 53 -4.67 -12.84 0.02
CA ASP A 53 -3.32 -12.80 0.56
C ASP A 53 -3.37 -12.57 2.08
N THR A 54 -3.17 -13.65 2.82
CA THR A 54 -3.18 -13.68 4.30
C THR A 54 -1.80 -13.47 4.91
N ASP A 55 -0.74 -13.80 4.18
CA ASP A 55 0.62 -13.86 4.70
C ASP A 55 1.38 -12.55 4.45
N PHE A 56 0.75 -11.62 3.72
CA PHE A 56 1.17 -10.25 3.42
C PHE A 56 2.00 -9.55 4.52
N ALA A 57 1.54 -9.58 5.77
CA ALA A 57 2.19 -8.87 6.87
C ALA A 57 3.46 -9.57 7.37
N ASP A 58 3.46 -10.90 7.34
CA ASP A 58 4.59 -11.73 7.77
C ASP A 58 5.72 -11.62 6.75
N GLU A 59 5.40 -11.68 5.46
CA GLU A 59 6.37 -11.49 4.38
C GLU A 59 7.00 -10.10 4.40
N LEU A 60 6.19 -9.05 4.59
CA LEU A 60 6.70 -7.68 4.68
C LEU A 60 7.70 -7.53 5.84
N SER A 61 7.40 -8.17 6.97
CA SER A 61 8.27 -8.16 8.15
C SER A 61 9.54 -8.98 7.93
N ALA A 62 9.45 -10.12 7.25
CA ALA A 62 10.60 -10.96 6.91
C ALA A 62 11.56 -10.25 5.94
N ASP A 63 11.03 -9.58 4.91
CA ASP A 63 11.78 -8.78 3.95
C ASP A 63 12.51 -7.60 4.59
N LEU A 64 11.88 -6.95 5.57
CA LEU A 64 12.50 -5.82 6.26
C LEU A 64 13.65 -6.30 7.16
N ARG A 65 13.50 -7.45 7.82
CA ARG A 65 14.53 -8.04 8.70
C ARG A 65 15.70 -8.61 7.91
N SER A 66 15.46 -9.23 6.74
CA SER A 66 16.52 -9.83 5.93
C SER A 66 17.56 -8.80 5.44
N GLN A 67 17.21 -7.52 5.38
CA GLN A 67 18.10 -6.42 5.00
C GLN A 67 19.04 -5.97 6.15
N CYS A 68 18.79 -6.40 7.39
CA CYS A 68 19.62 -6.09 8.56
C CYS A 68 20.36 -7.33 9.07
N GLU A 69 21.49 -7.67 8.44
CA GLU A 69 22.36 -8.76 8.90
C GLU A 69 22.90 -8.53 10.32
N GLY A 70 22.46 -9.36 11.27
CA GLY A 70 22.97 -9.38 12.65
C GLY A 70 22.56 -8.19 13.53
N GLY A 71 21.60 -7.37 13.09
CA GLY A 71 21.11 -6.19 13.82
C GLY A 71 19.59 -6.18 13.97
N VAL A 72 19.05 -5.10 14.54
CA VAL A 72 17.61 -4.93 14.79
C VAL A 72 17.07 -3.76 13.96
N VAL A 73 15.92 -3.96 13.32
CA VAL A 73 15.19 -2.87 12.65
C VAL A 73 14.50 -2.00 13.70
N SER A 74 14.75 -0.70 13.65
CA SER A 74 14.15 0.32 14.54
C SER A 74 13.59 1.49 13.73
N GLY A 75 12.72 2.32 14.33
CA GLY A 75 12.15 3.48 13.63
C GLY A 75 11.28 3.12 12.43
N ILE A 76 10.38 2.14 12.58
CA ILE A 76 9.54 1.65 11.49
C ILE A 76 8.47 2.70 11.16
N LEU A 77 8.54 3.22 9.94
CA LEU A 77 7.55 4.05 9.29
C LEU A 77 6.79 3.22 8.27
N THR A 78 5.48 3.11 8.43
CA THR A 78 4.62 2.41 7.48
C THR A 78 3.78 3.40 6.69
N LYS A 79 3.74 3.19 5.37
CA LYS A 79 2.88 3.89 4.43
C LYS A 79 1.88 2.88 3.88
N PHE A 80 0.59 3.13 4.10
CA PHE A 80 -0.51 2.35 3.57
C PHE A 80 -1.14 3.13 2.42
N GLU A 81 -1.27 2.48 1.27
CA GLU A 81 -1.93 3.03 0.08
C GLU A 81 -3.06 2.08 -0.32
N ASN A 82 -4.29 2.54 -0.28
CA ASN A 82 -5.45 1.84 -0.81
C ASN A 82 -5.80 2.47 -2.15
N ILE A 83 -5.59 1.73 -3.23
CA ILE A 83 -5.89 2.18 -4.59
C ILE A 83 -7.20 1.52 -5.00
N CYS A 84 -8.26 2.30 -5.09
CA CYS A 84 -9.57 1.86 -5.54
C CYS A 84 -9.70 2.07 -7.05
N TYR A 85 -9.81 0.97 -7.78
CA TYR A 85 -10.17 0.94 -9.19
C TYR A 85 -11.69 0.76 -9.29
N VAL A 86 -12.35 1.56 -10.14
CA VAL A 86 -13.83 1.68 -10.20
C VAL A 86 -14.39 2.38 -8.94
N PRO A 87 -14.33 3.73 -8.87
CA PRO A 87 -14.49 4.50 -7.64
C PRO A 87 -15.87 4.38 -6.99
N VAL A 88 -16.91 4.09 -7.77
CA VAL A 88 -18.30 4.05 -7.28
C VAL A 88 -18.51 2.89 -6.30
N PHE A 89 -17.74 1.79 -6.44
CA PHE A 89 -17.95 0.59 -5.63
C PHE A 89 -16.66 -0.10 -5.16
N CYS A 90 -15.48 0.37 -5.58
CA CYS A 90 -14.18 -0.23 -5.28
C CYS A 90 -14.16 -1.76 -5.42
N PHE A 91 -14.82 -2.27 -6.47
CA PHE A 91 -14.90 -3.71 -6.71
C PHE A 91 -13.53 -4.35 -6.93
N TYR A 92 -12.56 -3.56 -7.39
CA TYR A 92 -11.17 -3.94 -7.40
C TYR A 92 -10.37 -2.88 -6.66
N SER A 93 -9.66 -3.29 -5.60
CA SER A 93 -8.73 -2.39 -4.92
C SER A 93 -7.40 -3.08 -4.68
N VAL A 94 -6.32 -2.32 -4.73
CA VAL A 94 -4.98 -2.79 -4.39
C VAL A 94 -4.54 -2.09 -3.13
N ASN A 95 -4.17 -2.86 -2.11
CA ASN A 95 -3.53 -2.34 -0.91
C ASN A 95 -2.01 -2.51 -1.06
N ARG A 96 -1.29 -1.40 -1.12
CA ARG A 96 0.17 -1.36 -1.09
C ARG A 96 0.61 -0.90 0.30
N VAL A 97 1.52 -1.65 0.91
CA VAL A 97 2.15 -1.26 2.17
C VAL A 97 3.65 -1.18 1.96
N THR A 98 4.20 0.00 2.23
CA THR A 98 5.64 0.24 2.25
C THR A 98 6.07 0.47 3.69
N ALA A 99 6.91 -0.41 4.20
CA ALA A 99 7.57 -0.24 5.48
C ALA A 99 9.00 0.24 5.25
N THR A 100 9.40 1.29 5.97
CA THR A 100 10.74 1.83 5.97
C THR A 100 11.24 1.82 7.40
N GLY A 101 12.46 1.39 7.64
CA GLY A 101 13.07 1.37 8.96
C GLY A 101 14.55 1.66 8.88
N TYR A 102 15.21 1.57 10.03
CA TYR A 102 16.63 1.80 10.18
C TYR A 102 17.27 0.59 10.86
N CYS A 103 18.35 0.05 10.29
CA CYS A 103 19.11 -0.99 10.97
C CYS A 103 19.95 -0.34 12.08
N ASN A 104 19.79 -0.85 13.30
CA ASN A 104 20.71 -0.61 14.40
C ASN A 104 21.51 -1.90 14.69
N ARG A 105 22.75 -1.76 15.17
CA ARG A 105 23.66 -2.87 15.44
C ARG A 105 23.63 -3.29 16.91
#